data_AF-A0A3D1SJT8-F1
#
_entry.id   AF-A0A3D1SJT8-F1
#
_cell.length_a   1.000
_cell.length_b   1.000
_cell.length_c   1.000
_cell.angle_alpha   90.00
_cell.angle_beta   90.00
_cell.angle_gamma   90.00
#
_symmetry.space_group_name_H-M   'P 1'
#
loop_
_entity.id
_entity.type
_entity.pdbx_description
1 polymer ?
#
loop_
_entity_poly.entity_id
_entity_poly.type
_entity_poly.pdbx_seq_one_letter_code
_entity_poly.pdbx_strand_id
1 'polypeptide(L)' 'LPETGHVTLETMKLEELPGGRTRLSVQSVFQSVADRDGMLQSGMEEGLNDTYDRLEELLEKLKKAE' A
#
# COMPACT_ATOMS: atom_id res chain seq x y z
N LEU A 1 8.65 2.04 19.77
CA LEU A 1 8.52 3.37 20.41
C LEU A 1 7.66 3.19 21.67
N PRO A 2 7.91 3.93 22.76
CA PRO A 2 7.25 3.69 24.05
C PRO A 2 5.75 4.06 24.07
N GLU A 3 5.30 4.86 23.11
CA GLU A 3 3.91 5.33 23.01
C GLU A 3 3.04 4.37 22.17
N THR A 4 1.78 4.17 22.55
CA THR A 4 0.84 3.30 21.82
C THR A 4 0.14 4.04 20.68
N GLY A 5 0.32 3.54 19.46
CA GLY A 5 -0.34 4.05 18.25
C GLY A 5 0.44 5.16 17.55
N HIS A 6 0.58 5.02 16.23
CA HIS A 6 1.26 5.98 15.36
C HIS A 6 0.34 6.35 14.20
N VAL A 7 -0.10 7.61 14.14
CA VAL A 7 -1.01 8.08 13.09
C VAL A 7 -0.22 8.39 11.82
N THR A 8 -0.75 7.93 10.69
CA THR A 8 -0.20 8.19 9.35
C THR A 8 -1.31 8.72 8.44
N LEU A 9 -1.00 9.73 7.63
CA LEU A 9 -1.88 10.18 6.55
C LEU A 9 -1.48 9.47 5.25
N GLU A 10 -2.42 8.78 4.62
CA GLU A 10 -2.19 8.12 3.34
C GLU A 10 -2.91 8.86 2.21
N THR A 11 -2.20 9.09 1.11
CA THR A 11 -2.76 9.58 -0.14
C THR A 11 -2.54 8.55 -1.23
N MET A 12 -3.64 8.00 -1.76
CA MET A 12 -3.62 7.07 -2.88
C MET A 12 -4.01 7.78 -4.17
N LYS A 13 -3.21 7.59 -5.21
CA LYS A 13 -3.49 8.05 -6.58
C LYS A 13 -3.61 6.84 -7.49
N LEU A 14 -4.69 6.80 -8.26
CA LEU A 14 -4.92 5.80 -9.29
C LEU A 14 -4.92 6.52 -10.64
N GLU A 15 -3.96 6.17 -11.48
CA GLU A 15 -3.79 6.77 -12.81
C GLU A 15 -4.02 5.70 -13.86
N GLU A 16 -4.85 6.01 -14.85
CA GLU A 16 -5.10 5.12 -15.98
C GLU A 16 -3.83 4.95 -16.82
N LEU A 17 -3.58 3.71 -17.23
CA LEU A 17 -2.54 3.34 -18.18
C LEU A 17 -3.17 2.64 -19.40
N PRO A 18 -2.50 2.71 -20.58
CA PRO A 18 -2.95 1.98 -21.76
C PRO A 18 -3.17 0.49 -21.52
N GLY A 19 -4.13 -0.09 -22.23
CA GLY A 19 -4.45 -1.51 -22.13
C GLY A 19 -5.28 -1.87 -20.89
N GLY A 20 -6.08 -0.94 -20.37
CA GLY A 20 -6.95 -1.18 -19.21
C GLY A 20 -6.18 -1.43 -17.92
N ARG A 21 -4.98 -0.87 -17.80
CA ARG A 21 -4.11 -1.00 -16.63
C ARG A 21 -4.22 0.24 -15.75
N THR A 22 -3.79 0.11 -14.50
CA THR A 22 -3.77 1.23 -13.55
C THR A 22 -2.40 1.32 -12.89
N ARG A 23 -1.84 2.53 -12.83
CA ARG A 23 -0.73 2.84 -11.93
C ARG A 23 -1.31 3.28 -10.60
N LEU A 24 -0.94 2.59 -9.53
CA LEU A 24 -1.28 2.96 -8.17
C LEU A 24 -0.05 3.57 -7.51
N SER A 25 -0.20 4.73 -6.87
CA SER A 25 0.85 5.39 -6.09
C SER A 25 0.30 5.77 -4.72
N VAL A 26 0.92 5.26 -3.66
CA VAL A 26 0.58 5.59 -2.27
C VAL A 26 1.68 6.43 -1.66
N GLN A 27 1.30 7.53 -1.03
CA GLN A 27 2.20 8.35 -0.21
C GLN A 27 1.71 8.32 1.24
N SER A 28 2.59 7.84 2.13
CA SER A 28 2.34 7.81 3.57
C SER A 28 3.15 8.90 4.27
N VAL A 29 2.48 9.78 5.00
CA VAL A 29 3.09 10.89 5.75
C VAL A 29 3.00 10.60 7.25
N PHE A 30 4.16 10.52 7.89
CA PHE A 30 4.33 10.19 9.31
C PHE A 30 4.57 11.45 10.15
N GLN A 31 4.25 11.38 11.44
CA GLN A 31 4.42 12.49 12.39
C GLN A 31 5.89 12.74 12.77
N SER A 32 6.76 11.72 12.65
CA SER A 32 8.18 11.82 12.98
C SER A 32 9.02 10.92 12.08
N VAL A 33 10.33 11.19 12.03
CA VAL A 33 11.29 10.29 11.36
C VAL A 33 11.33 8.93 12.05
N ALA A 34 11.31 8.92 13.39
CA ALA A 34 11.35 7.68 14.16
C ALA A 34 10.11 6.80 13.91
N ASP A 35 8.93 7.41 13.69
CA ASP A 35 7.69 6.71 13.38
C ASP A 35 7.76 6.07 11.99
N ARG A 36 8.27 6.80 11.00
CA ARG A 36 8.53 6.31 9.64
C ARG A 36 9.51 5.14 9.64
N ASP A 37 10.62 5.29 10.37
CA ASP A 37 11.68 4.27 10.42
C ASP A 37 11.20 3.04 11.20
N GLY A 38 10.44 3.24 12.28
CA GLY A 38 9.79 2.16 13.03
C GLY A 38 8.78 1.39 12.20
N MET A 39 8.02 2.08 11.33
CA MET A 39 7.11 1.42 10.38
C MET A 39 7.87 0.65 9.29
N LEU A 40 8.98 1.17 8.77
CA LEU A 40 9.81 0.44 7.80
C LEU A 40 10.41 -0.84 8.42
N GLN A 41 10.85 -0.76 9.68
CA GLN A 41 11.43 -1.89 10.40
C GLN A 41 10.38 -2.94 10.84
N SER A 42 9.08 -2.63 10.77
CA SER A 42 8.02 -3.56 11.18
C SER A 42 7.69 -4.64 10.14
N GLY A 43 8.38 -4.64 8.99
CA GLY A 43 8.08 -5.54 7.86
C GLY A 43 6.98 -5.02 6.95
N MET A 44 6.65 -3.73 7.02
CA MET A 44 5.62 -3.10 6.19
C MET A 44 5.80 -3.36 4.69
N GLU A 45 7.04 -3.33 4.19
CA GLU A 45 7.33 -3.53 2.77
C GLU A 45 6.90 -4.93 2.28
N GLU A 46 7.23 -5.97 3.03
CA GLU A 46 6.84 -7.35 2.72
C GLU A 46 5.31 -7.50 2.76
N GLY A 47 4.67 -7.00 3.82
CA GLY A 47 3.21 -7.04 3.93
C GLY A 47 2.48 -6.29 2.81
N LEU A 48 3.05 -5.18 2.31
CA LEU A 48 2.50 -4.45 1.17
C LEU A 48 2.61 -5.26 -0.12
N ASN A 49 3.76 -5.88 -0.38
CA ASN A 49 3.95 -6.72 -1.57
C ASN A 49 2.97 -7.91 -1.57
N ASP A 50 2.88 -8.65 -0.46
CA ASP A 50 1.94 -9.77 -0.31
C ASP A 50 0.48 -9.33 -0.53
N THR A 51 0.13 -8.13 -0.06
CA THR A 51 -1.23 -7.59 -0.22
C THR A 51 -1.53 -7.27 -1.68
N TYR A 52 -0.58 -6.69 -2.41
CA TYR A 52 -0.76 -6.37 -3.83
C TYR A 52 -0.75 -7.62 -4.73
N ASP A 53 0.05 -8.65 -4.41
CA ASP A 53 0.01 -9.94 -5.10
C ASP A 53 -1.38 -10.59 -4.96
N ARG A 54 -1.93 -10.60 -3.74
CA ARG A 54 -3.29 -11.09 -3.49
C ARG A 54 -4.37 -10.26 -4.19
N LEU A 55 -4.16 -8.94 -4.31
CA LEU A 55 -5.06 -8.07 -5.05
C LEU A 55 -5.04 -8.40 -6.55
N GLU A 56 -3.87 -8.65 -7.13
CA GLU A 56 -3.74 -9.08 -8.53
C GLU A 56 -4.52 -10.38 -8.78
N GLU A 57 -4.35 -11.39 -7.92
CA GLU A 57 -5.12 -12.63 -8.01
C GLU A 57 -6.64 -12.40 -7.94
N LEU A 58 -7.08 -11.47 -7.07
CA LEU A 58 -8.49 -11.14 -6.91
C LEU A 58 -9.04 -10.46 -8.16
N LEU A 59 -8.31 -9.50 -8.73
CA LEU A 59 -8.71 -8.80 -9.95
C LEU A 59 -8.81 -9.76 -11.14
N GLU A 60 -7.90 -10.72 -11.26
CA GLU A 60 -7.97 -11.74 -12.30
C GLU A 60 -9.18 -12.68 -12.15
N LYS A 61 -9.58 -13.00 -10.91
CA LYS A 61 -10.82 -13.75 -10.66
C LYS A 61 -12.07 -12.95 -11.06
N LEU A 62 -12.08 -11.65 -10.76
CA LEU A 62 -13.20 -10.77 -11.11
C LEU A 62 -13.35 -10.60 -12.63
N LYS A 63 -12.26 -10.40 -13.37
CA LYS A 63 -12.29 -10.31 -14.84
C LYS A 63 -12.83 -11.58 -15.52
N LYS A 64 -12.57 -12.76 -14.95
CA LYS A 64 -13.04 -14.05 -15.51
C LYS A 64 -14.50 -14.34 -15.20
N ALA A 65 -15.10 -13.60 -14.27
CA ALA A 65 -16.51 -13.75 -13.88
C ALA A 65 -17.46 -12.84 -14.69
N GLU A 66 -16.91 -11.90 -15.48
CA GLU A 66 -17.60 -11.15 -16.54
C GLU A 66 -17.66 -11.96 -17.84
#